data_AF-X0WCQ5-F1
#
_entry.id   AF-X0WCQ5-F1
#
_cell.length_a   1.000
_cell.length_b   1.000
_cell.length_c   1.000
_cell.angle_alpha   90.00
_cell.angle_beta   90.00
_cell.angle_gamma   90.00
#
_symmetry.space_group_name_H-M   'P 1'
#
loop_
_entity.id
_entity.type
_entity.pdbx_description
1 polymer ?
#
loop_
_entity_poly.entity_id
_entity_poly.type
_entity_poly.pdbx_seq_one_letter_code
_entity_poly.pdbx_strand_id
1 'polypeptide(L)'
;VCCMYATKEAIIAKEHEPDLECTIFYMDMRAYGKGFDAYFERAKELGVRYVRCRPSHVEEVATTQNLRIHYEAEDGTHQIEEFDMTVLSVGLRPPEDAQQLAKTFGIELDGFGFAETAATSPILTSHDGVYVCGPFAEPKDIPETVMEASAAAASAMSLLAESRGTQITEREYPPEKDVSGQPPRIGVFVCHCGKNIGGVVDVPSVAEYARTLPDVVYAEDNLYTCSSDTQERIRQIIEEHDLNRV
;
A
#
# COMPACT_ATOMS: atom_id res chain seq x y z
N VAL A 1 8.63 4.17 -9.17
CA VAL A 1 8.08 3.11 -8.28
C VAL A 1 8.85 1.79 -8.29
N CYS A 2 9.32 1.27 -9.44
CA CYS A 2 9.83 -0.11 -9.55
C CYS A 2 11.05 -0.46 -8.69
N CYS A 3 12.04 0.42 -8.60
CA CYS A 3 13.16 0.23 -7.67
C CYS A 3 12.67 0.00 -6.24
N MET A 4 11.74 0.83 -5.77
CA MET A 4 11.32 0.84 -4.38
C MET A 4 10.39 -0.32 -4.03
N TYR A 5 9.45 -0.70 -4.92
CA TYR A 5 8.66 -1.89 -4.63
C TYR A 5 9.53 -3.15 -4.70
N ALA A 6 10.53 -3.23 -5.61
CA ALA A 6 11.42 -4.40 -5.67
C ALA A 6 12.23 -4.54 -4.38
N THR A 7 12.79 -3.44 -3.88
CA THR A 7 13.44 -3.37 -2.56
C THR A 7 12.47 -3.77 -1.44
N LYS A 8 11.23 -3.28 -1.48
CA LYS A 8 10.21 -3.61 -0.47
C LYS A 8 9.86 -5.09 -0.47
N GLU A 9 9.57 -5.68 -1.62
CA GLU A 9 9.27 -7.11 -1.73
C GLU A 9 10.46 -7.97 -1.29
N ALA A 10 11.70 -7.57 -1.62
CA ALA A 10 12.89 -8.28 -1.16
C ALA A 10 13.05 -8.25 0.38
N ILE A 11 12.82 -7.10 1.02
CA ILE A 11 12.82 -7.00 2.48
C ILE A 11 11.72 -7.87 3.08
N ILE A 12 10.49 -7.78 2.56
CA ILE A 12 9.35 -8.56 3.07
C ILE A 12 9.62 -10.06 2.91
N ALA A 13 10.16 -10.49 1.77
CA ALA A 13 10.49 -11.90 1.54
C ALA A 13 11.54 -12.40 2.54
N LYS A 14 12.62 -11.65 2.76
CA LYS A 14 13.64 -11.99 3.78
C LYS A 14 13.10 -11.96 5.21
N GLU A 15 12.14 -11.09 5.49
CA GLU A 15 11.50 -11.02 6.80
C GLU A 15 10.65 -12.26 7.11
N HIS A 16 10.15 -12.96 6.09
CA HIS A 16 9.42 -14.22 6.24
C HIS A 16 10.35 -15.43 6.14
N GLU A 17 11.35 -15.38 5.26
CA GLU A 17 12.36 -16.43 5.06
C GLU A 17 13.78 -15.84 5.19
N PRO A 18 14.38 -15.86 6.38
CA PRO A 18 15.67 -15.20 6.65
C PRO A 18 16.84 -15.71 5.81
N ASP A 19 16.79 -16.99 5.41
CA ASP A 19 17.83 -17.65 4.61
C ASP A 19 17.67 -17.39 3.10
N LEU A 20 16.64 -16.66 2.68
CA LEU A 20 16.37 -16.36 1.27
C LEU A 20 17.48 -15.47 0.67
N GLU A 21 18.08 -15.92 -0.43
CA GLU A 21 19.05 -15.12 -1.17
C GLU A 21 18.33 -14.23 -2.21
N CYS A 22 18.34 -12.92 -1.99
CA CYS A 22 17.70 -11.94 -2.87
C CYS A 22 18.73 -11.14 -3.66
N THR A 23 18.56 -11.09 -4.99
CA THR A 23 19.39 -10.27 -5.88
C THR A 23 18.52 -9.37 -6.74
N ILE A 24 18.82 -8.06 -6.74
CA ILE A 24 18.16 -7.06 -7.57
C ILE A 24 19.14 -6.56 -8.63
N PHE A 25 18.85 -6.89 -9.89
CA PHE A 25 19.55 -6.37 -11.06
C PHE A 25 18.95 -5.02 -11.48
N TYR A 26 19.78 -3.99 -11.62
CA TYR A 26 19.29 -2.62 -11.86
C TYR A 26 20.30 -1.79 -12.67
N MET A 27 19.84 -0.76 -13.39
CA MET A 27 20.73 0.19 -14.08
C MET A 27 21.09 1.38 -13.18
N ASP A 28 20.06 2.03 -12.64
CA ASP A 28 20.17 3.16 -11.72
C ASP A 28 19.14 3.00 -10.60
N MET A 29 19.57 3.23 -9.36
CA MET A 29 18.69 3.15 -8.19
C MET A 29 17.95 4.47 -8.02
N ARG A 30 16.62 4.46 -8.23
CA ARG A 30 15.77 5.66 -8.16
C ARG A 30 15.01 5.74 -6.83
N ALA A 31 15.74 6.00 -5.76
CA ALA A 31 15.24 6.11 -4.39
C ALA A 31 15.02 7.58 -3.95
N TYR A 32 14.24 8.34 -4.70
CA TYR A 32 14.14 9.81 -4.56
C TYR A 32 13.17 10.31 -3.47
N GLY A 33 12.24 9.46 -3.02
CA GLY A 33 11.24 9.82 -2.01
C GLY A 33 11.84 9.96 -0.61
N LYS A 34 11.11 10.62 0.29
CA LYS A 34 11.54 10.79 1.68
C LYS A 34 11.77 9.44 2.35
N GLY A 35 13.01 9.20 2.79
CA GLY A 35 13.40 7.95 3.46
C GLY A 35 13.63 6.76 2.53
N PHE A 36 13.51 6.93 1.21
CA PHE A 36 13.70 5.84 0.26
C PHE A 36 15.16 5.38 0.19
N ASP A 37 16.11 6.31 0.23
CA ASP A 37 17.54 6.00 0.29
C ASP A 37 17.89 5.18 1.54
N ALA A 38 17.41 5.60 2.71
CA ALA A 38 17.57 4.85 3.95
C ALA A 38 16.92 3.46 3.89
N TYR A 39 15.78 3.32 3.20
CA TYR A 39 15.12 2.04 2.99
C TYR A 39 15.93 1.10 2.09
N PHE A 40 16.56 1.66 1.04
CA PHE A 40 17.49 0.94 0.17
C PHE A 40 18.75 0.48 0.94
N GLU A 41 19.35 1.34 1.75
CA GLU A 41 20.50 0.96 2.60
C GLU A 41 20.13 -0.12 3.62
N ARG A 42 18.97 -0.01 4.27
CA ARG A 42 18.46 -1.07 5.15
C ARG A 42 18.31 -2.41 4.44
N ALA A 43 17.88 -2.43 3.17
CA ALA A 43 17.79 -3.67 2.40
C ALA A 43 19.17 -4.32 2.20
N LYS A 44 20.20 -3.52 1.96
CA LYS A 44 21.59 -4.00 1.85
C LYS A 44 22.10 -4.56 3.17
N GLU A 45 21.79 -3.91 4.29
CA GLU A 45 22.11 -4.41 5.64
C GLU A 45 21.43 -5.75 5.95
N LEU A 46 20.22 -5.96 5.45
CA LEU A 46 19.50 -7.24 5.50
C LEU A 46 20.05 -8.27 4.49
N GLY A 47 21.10 -7.94 3.74
CA GLY A 47 21.78 -8.82 2.79
C GLY A 47 21.09 -8.96 1.44
N VAL A 48 20.26 -8.00 1.02
CA VAL A 48 19.80 -7.95 -0.39
C VAL A 48 20.98 -7.53 -1.26
N ARG A 49 21.34 -8.35 -2.25
CA ARG A 49 22.43 -8.04 -3.18
C ARG A 49 21.90 -7.17 -4.32
N TYR A 50 22.64 -6.14 -4.67
CA TYR A 50 22.32 -5.26 -5.79
C TYR A 50 23.42 -5.35 -6.84
N VAL A 51 23.04 -5.65 -8.08
CA VAL A 51 23.98 -5.81 -9.20
C VAL A 51 23.64 -4.77 -10.25
N ARG A 52 24.59 -3.87 -10.52
CA ARG A 52 24.39 -2.80 -11.50
C ARG A 52 24.58 -3.32 -12.92
N CYS A 53 23.50 -3.75 -13.55
CA CYS A 53 23.48 -4.19 -14.93
C CYS A 53 22.06 -4.16 -15.50
N ARG A 54 21.95 -4.34 -16.82
CA ARG A 54 20.70 -4.73 -17.47
C ARG A 54 20.85 -6.18 -17.94
N PRO A 55 20.13 -7.15 -17.34
CA PRO A 55 20.14 -8.53 -17.82
C PRO A 55 19.83 -8.60 -19.31
N SER A 56 20.62 -9.39 -20.04
CA SER A 56 20.52 -9.51 -21.49
C SER A 56 19.53 -10.60 -21.89
N HIS A 57 19.53 -11.72 -21.15
CA HIS A 57 18.72 -12.88 -21.44
C HIS A 57 18.41 -13.67 -20.16
N VAL A 58 17.25 -14.34 -20.16
CA VAL A 58 16.83 -15.31 -19.14
C VAL A 58 16.54 -16.61 -19.86
N GLU A 59 17.22 -17.69 -19.45
CA GLU A 59 16.99 -19.04 -19.97
C GLU A 59 16.51 -19.98 -18.87
N GLU A 60 15.55 -20.85 -19.17
CA GLU A 60 15.14 -21.92 -18.25
C GLU A 60 16.05 -23.14 -18.44
N VAL A 61 16.55 -23.68 -17.33
CA VAL A 61 17.39 -24.88 -17.31
C VAL A 61 16.50 -26.11 -17.36
N ALA A 62 16.53 -26.84 -18.47
CA ALA A 62 15.61 -27.96 -18.72
C ALA A 62 15.61 -29.07 -17.64
N THR A 63 16.70 -29.25 -16.90
CA THR A 63 16.83 -30.30 -15.88
C THR A 63 16.31 -29.90 -14.50
N THR A 64 16.47 -28.64 -14.11
CA THR A 64 16.12 -28.13 -12.77
C THR A 64 14.89 -27.23 -12.79
N GLN A 65 14.50 -26.72 -13.96
CA GLN A 65 13.52 -25.64 -14.16
C GLN A 65 13.92 -24.31 -13.51
N ASN A 66 15.16 -24.20 -13.05
CA ASN A 66 15.74 -22.96 -12.57
C ASN A 66 15.97 -21.99 -13.74
N LEU A 67 16.17 -20.72 -13.42
CA LEU A 67 16.33 -19.64 -14.38
C LEU A 67 17.77 -19.13 -14.33
N ARG A 68 18.47 -19.13 -15.46
CA ARG A 68 19.79 -18.51 -15.59
C ARG A 68 19.66 -17.11 -16.14
N ILE A 69 20.24 -16.16 -15.42
CA ILE A 69 20.31 -14.76 -15.78
C ILE A 69 21.68 -14.47 -16.36
N HIS A 70 21.68 -14.00 -17.61
CA HIS A 70 22.88 -13.54 -18.30
C HIS A 70 23.02 -12.03 -18.13
N TYR A 71 24.16 -11.57 -17.64
CA TYR A 71 24.41 -10.14 -17.43
C TYR A 71 25.90 -9.79 -17.56
N GLU A 72 26.16 -8.51 -17.81
CA GLU A 72 27.52 -7.95 -17.76
C GLU A 72 27.75 -7.37 -16.37
N ALA A 73 28.83 -7.77 -15.70
CA ALA A 73 29.25 -7.20 -14.43
C ALA A 73 29.92 -5.83 -14.61
N GLU A 74 30.15 -5.10 -13.52
CA GLU A 74 30.75 -3.75 -13.59
C GLU A 74 32.18 -3.73 -14.19
N ASP A 75 32.88 -4.86 -14.14
CA ASP A 75 34.21 -5.02 -14.75
C ASP A 75 34.16 -5.39 -16.25
N GLY A 76 32.96 -5.45 -16.84
CA GLY A 76 32.72 -5.82 -18.23
C GLY A 76 32.73 -7.32 -18.50
N THR A 77 32.83 -8.17 -17.46
CA THR A 77 32.80 -9.63 -17.65
C THR A 77 31.37 -10.13 -17.82
N HIS A 78 31.21 -11.12 -18.71
CA HIS A 78 29.94 -11.83 -18.88
C HIS A 78 29.75 -12.83 -17.73
N GLN A 79 28.66 -12.69 -17.00
CA GLN A 79 28.27 -13.54 -15.89
C GLN A 79 26.99 -14.31 -16.22
N ILE A 80 26.91 -15.53 -15.69
CA ILE A 80 25.73 -16.38 -15.75
C ILE A 80 25.47 -16.87 -14.34
N GLU A 81 24.28 -16.57 -13.82
CA GLU A 81 23.90 -16.93 -12.47
C GLU A 81 22.52 -17.59 -12.46
N GLU A 82 22.39 -18.70 -11.73
CA GLU A 82 21.17 -19.52 -11.68
C GLU A 82 20.34 -19.18 -10.43
N PHE A 83 19.03 -19.03 -10.60
CA PHE A 83 18.08 -18.68 -9.56
C PHE A 83 16.86 -19.60 -9.62
N ASP A 84 16.27 -19.90 -8.46
CA ASP A 84 15.03 -20.71 -8.39
C ASP A 84 13.81 -19.93 -8.90
N MET A 85 13.83 -18.59 -8.82
CA MET A 85 12.75 -17.72 -9.27
C MET A 85 13.30 -16.38 -9.78
N THR A 86 12.65 -15.83 -10.81
CA THR A 86 12.90 -14.48 -11.31
C THR A 86 11.63 -13.66 -11.29
N VAL A 87 11.71 -12.45 -10.73
CA VAL A 87 10.60 -11.49 -10.68
C VAL A 87 10.89 -10.31 -11.59
N LEU A 88 10.04 -10.09 -12.59
CA LEU A 88 10.16 -8.94 -13.49
C LEU A 88 9.55 -7.70 -12.84
N SER A 89 10.39 -6.70 -12.56
CA SER A 89 9.93 -5.41 -12.06
C SER A 89 9.33 -4.58 -13.21
N VAL A 90 8.08 -4.90 -13.58
CA VAL A 90 7.35 -4.26 -14.68
C VAL A 90 6.99 -2.80 -14.41
N GLY A 91 7.12 -1.96 -15.44
CA GLY A 91 6.71 -0.56 -15.39
C GLY A 91 5.20 -0.38 -15.44
N LEU A 92 4.75 0.85 -15.16
CA LEU A 92 3.35 1.25 -15.33
C LEU A 92 3.10 1.71 -16.76
N ARG A 93 1.93 1.36 -17.29
CA ARG A 93 1.41 1.80 -18.59
C ARG A 93 0.01 2.39 -18.36
N PRO A 94 -0.46 3.28 -19.25
CA PRO A 94 -1.85 3.73 -19.18
C PRO A 94 -2.80 2.53 -19.35
N PRO A 95 -4.05 2.65 -18.85
CA PRO A 95 -5.05 1.58 -18.99
C PRO A 95 -5.41 1.37 -20.47
N GLU A 96 -5.84 0.15 -20.83
CA GLU A 96 -6.15 -0.21 -22.22
C GLU A 96 -7.25 0.68 -22.84
N ASP A 97 -8.16 1.19 -22.02
CA ASP A 97 -9.27 2.07 -22.39
C ASP A 97 -8.96 3.56 -22.25
N ALA A 98 -7.68 3.95 -22.08
CA ALA A 98 -7.26 5.34 -21.92
C ALA A 98 -7.82 6.28 -23.00
N GLN A 99 -7.85 5.85 -24.27
CA GLN A 99 -8.43 6.65 -25.37
C GLN A 99 -9.93 6.87 -25.23
N GLN A 100 -10.66 5.85 -24.77
CA GLN A 100 -12.09 5.96 -24.54
C GLN A 100 -12.39 6.85 -23.34
N LEU A 101 -11.59 6.73 -22.27
CA LEU A 101 -11.67 7.59 -21.11
C LEU A 101 -11.42 9.06 -21.49
N ALA A 102 -10.36 9.31 -22.24
CA ALA A 102 -10.01 10.63 -22.75
C ALA A 102 -11.14 11.25 -23.58
N LYS A 103 -11.70 10.48 -24.52
CA LYS A 103 -12.84 10.92 -25.34
C LYS A 103 -14.10 11.20 -24.51
N THR A 104 -14.37 10.41 -23.48
CA THR A 104 -15.56 10.55 -22.62
C THR A 104 -15.51 11.84 -21.82
N PHE A 105 -14.32 12.18 -21.28
CA PHE A 105 -14.11 13.37 -20.48
C PHE A 105 -13.65 14.58 -21.29
N GLY A 106 -13.39 14.42 -22.59
CA GLY A 106 -12.94 15.50 -23.47
C GLY A 106 -11.52 15.99 -23.18
N ILE A 107 -10.65 15.12 -22.67
CA ILE A 107 -9.26 15.45 -22.31
C ILE A 107 -8.26 14.92 -23.35
N GLU A 108 -7.08 15.52 -23.40
CA GLU A 108 -5.97 15.10 -24.25
C GLU A 108 -5.09 14.07 -23.53
N LEU A 109 -4.41 13.24 -24.33
CA LEU A 109 -3.40 12.29 -23.85
C LEU A 109 -2.02 12.73 -24.33
N ASP A 110 -0.99 12.44 -23.53
CA ASP A 110 0.40 12.68 -23.88
C ASP A 110 0.91 11.67 -24.94
N GLY A 111 2.18 11.83 -25.35
CA GLY A 111 2.82 10.93 -26.32
C GLY A 111 2.98 9.48 -25.85
N PHE A 112 2.73 9.19 -24.58
CA PHE A 112 2.80 7.85 -23.97
C PHE A 112 1.41 7.26 -23.66
N GLY A 113 0.34 8.03 -23.86
CA GLY A 113 -1.05 7.63 -23.62
C GLY A 113 -1.57 7.88 -22.20
N PHE A 114 -0.84 8.63 -21.37
CA PHE A 114 -1.33 9.14 -20.07
C PHE A 114 -2.11 10.44 -20.27
N ALA A 115 -2.85 10.90 -19.26
CA ALA A 115 -3.52 12.20 -19.32
C ALA A 115 -2.48 13.33 -19.47
N GLU A 116 -2.65 14.20 -20.47
CA GLU A 116 -1.77 15.35 -20.67
C GLU A 116 -1.98 16.36 -19.53
N THR A 117 -0.88 16.72 -18.86
CA THR A 117 -0.88 17.71 -17.76
C THR A 117 0.36 18.60 -17.86
N ALA A 118 0.33 19.77 -17.21
CA ALA A 118 1.49 20.65 -17.14
C ALA A 118 2.35 20.37 -15.90
N ALA A 119 3.67 20.49 -16.02
CA ALA A 119 4.60 20.26 -14.90
C ALA A 119 4.32 21.14 -13.66
N THR A 120 3.79 22.35 -13.84
CA THR A 120 3.42 23.27 -12.75
C THR A 120 2.00 23.04 -12.23
N SER A 121 1.23 22.17 -12.86
CA SER A 121 -0.19 21.94 -12.57
C SER A 121 -0.56 20.48 -12.89
N PRO A 122 0.01 19.51 -12.15
CA PRO A 122 -0.03 18.09 -12.49
C PRO A 122 -1.43 17.45 -12.36
N ILE A 123 -2.41 18.20 -11.85
CA ILE A 123 -3.80 17.76 -11.70
C ILE A 123 -4.76 18.37 -12.74
N LEU A 124 -4.30 19.37 -13.51
CA LEU A 124 -5.12 20.04 -14.51
C LEU A 124 -5.00 19.28 -15.83
N THR A 125 -6.15 18.90 -16.38
CA THR A 125 -6.21 18.33 -17.72
C THR A 125 -6.34 19.44 -18.77
N SER A 126 -6.42 19.08 -20.05
CA SER A 126 -6.71 20.02 -21.14
C SER A 126 -8.16 20.54 -21.15
N HIS A 127 -9.05 20.02 -20.29
CA HIS A 127 -10.45 20.45 -20.21
C HIS A 127 -10.76 21.10 -18.86
N ASP A 128 -11.22 22.34 -18.89
CA ASP A 128 -11.61 23.08 -17.68
C ASP A 128 -12.70 22.34 -16.90
N GLY A 129 -12.52 22.28 -15.57
CA GLY A 129 -13.42 21.56 -14.67
C GLY A 129 -13.21 20.04 -14.63
N VAL A 130 -12.31 19.48 -15.44
CA VAL A 130 -11.89 18.09 -15.39
C VAL A 130 -10.48 17.99 -14.82
N TYR A 131 -10.33 17.19 -13.77
CA TYR A 131 -9.07 17.00 -13.05
C TYR A 131 -8.64 15.54 -13.14
N VAL A 132 -7.34 15.31 -13.08
CA VAL A 132 -6.74 13.97 -13.01
C VAL A 132 -5.88 13.86 -11.75
N CYS A 133 -5.80 12.66 -11.19
CA CYS A 133 -4.87 12.36 -10.11
C CYS A 133 -4.43 10.89 -10.20
N GLY A 134 -3.26 10.59 -9.65
CA GLY A 134 -2.75 9.24 -9.56
C GLY A 134 -2.12 8.73 -10.86
N PRO A 135 -1.96 7.41 -10.99
CA PRO A 135 -1.12 6.81 -12.03
C PRO A 135 -1.58 7.02 -13.48
N PHE A 136 -2.81 7.47 -13.71
CA PHE A 136 -3.28 7.81 -15.05
C PHE A 136 -2.68 9.12 -15.59
N ALA A 137 -2.23 10.03 -14.72
CA ALA A 137 -1.49 11.22 -15.14
C ALA A 137 -0.02 10.90 -15.47
N GLU A 138 0.61 10.03 -14.68
CA GLU A 138 1.99 9.54 -14.91
C GLU A 138 2.35 8.47 -13.87
N PRO A 139 3.36 7.60 -14.11
CA PRO A 139 3.84 6.63 -13.14
C PRO A 139 4.35 7.26 -11.83
N LYS A 140 3.62 7.06 -10.73
CA LYS A 140 3.93 7.65 -9.41
C LYS A 140 3.59 6.74 -8.25
N ASP A 141 4.07 7.08 -7.05
CA ASP A 141 3.82 6.31 -5.85
C ASP A 141 2.50 6.70 -5.13
N ILE A 142 2.21 6.00 -4.04
CA ILE A 142 0.99 6.22 -3.24
C ILE A 142 0.98 7.61 -2.60
N PRO A 143 2.04 8.06 -1.88
CA PRO A 143 2.09 9.42 -1.35
C PRO A 143 1.80 10.52 -2.38
N GLU A 144 2.43 10.44 -3.57
CA GLU A 144 2.20 11.39 -4.66
C GLU A 144 0.74 11.34 -5.13
N THR A 145 0.18 10.13 -5.29
CA THR A 145 -1.22 9.92 -5.67
C THR A 145 -2.20 10.53 -4.66
N VAL A 146 -1.96 10.35 -3.35
CA VAL A 146 -2.82 10.89 -2.29
C VAL A 146 -2.75 12.42 -2.26
N MET A 147 -1.56 12.98 -2.46
CA MET A 147 -1.35 14.42 -2.57
C MET A 147 -2.15 15.00 -3.75
N GLU A 148 -2.03 14.40 -4.94
CA GLU A 148 -2.77 14.83 -6.13
C GLU A 148 -4.28 14.68 -5.95
N ALA A 149 -4.76 13.58 -5.38
CA ALA A 149 -6.18 13.36 -5.11
C ALA A 149 -6.74 14.47 -4.20
N SER A 150 -5.98 14.87 -3.18
CA SER A 150 -6.35 15.99 -2.29
C SER A 150 -6.40 17.31 -3.05
N ALA A 151 -5.43 17.56 -3.93
CA ALA A 151 -5.38 18.78 -4.74
C ALA A 151 -6.50 18.84 -5.79
N ALA A 152 -6.81 17.72 -6.44
CA ALA A 152 -7.94 17.60 -7.38
C ALA A 152 -9.28 17.82 -6.67
N ALA A 153 -9.48 17.22 -5.49
CA ALA A 153 -10.67 17.44 -4.68
C ALA A 153 -10.82 18.90 -4.24
N ALA A 154 -9.73 19.54 -3.79
CA ALA A 154 -9.75 20.96 -3.43
C ALA A 154 -10.08 21.86 -4.63
N SER A 155 -9.52 21.56 -5.80
CA SER A 155 -9.78 22.31 -7.04
C SER A 155 -11.23 22.17 -7.49
N ALA A 156 -11.77 20.95 -7.50
CA ALA A 156 -13.17 20.70 -7.79
C ALA A 156 -14.11 21.38 -6.77
N MET A 157 -13.79 21.32 -5.48
CA MET A 157 -14.56 22.02 -4.44
C MET A 157 -14.52 23.54 -4.60
N SER A 158 -13.42 24.11 -5.10
CA SER A 158 -13.34 25.56 -5.34
C SER A 158 -14.37 26.05 -6.36
N LEU A 159 -14.65 25.24 -7.39
CA LEU A 159 -15.72 25.51 -8.37
C LEU A 159 -17.12 25.43 -7.74
N LEU A 160 -17.28 24.58 -6.72
CA LEU A 160 -18.55 24.32 -6.04
C LEU A 160 -18.73 25.18 -4.77
N ALA A 161 -17.86 26.15 -4.52
CA ALA A 161 -17.83 26.91 -3.26
C ALA A 161 -19.18 27.56 -2.93
N GLU A 162 -19.88 28.12 -3.92
CA GLU A 162 -21.20 28.75 -3.74
C GLU A 162 -22.31 27.76 -3.37
N SER A 163 -22.14 26.48 -3.71
CA SER A 163 -23.11 25.40 -3.43
C SER A 163 -22.77 24.60 -2.17
N ARG A 164 -21.72 24.99 -1.43
CA ARG A 164 -21.30 24.24 -0.24
C ARG A 164 -22.45 24.20 0.79
N GLY A 165 -22.83 22.98 1.17
CA GLY A 165 -23.81 22.75 2.22
C GLY A 165 -25.28 22.69 1.75
N THR A 166 -25.56 22.93 0.46
CA THR A 166 -26.95 22.97 -0.05
C THR A 166 -27.59 21.60 -0.20
N GLN A 167 -26.79 20.52 -0.22
CA GLN A 167 -27.25 19.13 -0.36
C GLN A 167 -26.83 18.23 0.81
N ILE A 168 -26.61 18.79 2.01
CA ILE A 168 -26.31 17.97 3.19
C ILE A 168 -27.58 17.20 3.58
N THR A 169 -27.47 15.89 3.73
CA THR A 169 -28.48 15.05 4.37
C THR A 169 -27.99 14.68 5.77
N GLU A 170 -28.84 14.84 6.77
CA GLU A 170 -28.51 14.42 8.13
C GLU A 170 -28.43 12.89 8.19
N ARG A 171 -27.35 12.37 8.78
CA ARG A 171 -27.17 10.93 8.90
C ARG A 171 -28.00 10.43 10.08
N GLU A 172 -29.02 9.63 9.80
CA GLU A 172 -29.77 8.93 10.84
C GLU A 172 -28.94 7.77 11.39
N TYR A 173 -28.57 7.87 12.65
CA TYR A 173 -27.91 6.79 13.39
C TYR A 173 -28.97 5.95 14.13
N PRO A 174 -28.72 4.66 14.38
CA PRO A 174 -29.57 3.89 15.28
C PRO A 174 -29.62 4.56 16.66
N PRO A 175 -30.75 4.46 17.39
CA PRO A 175 -30.85 5.01 18.74
C PRO A 175 -29.73 4.50 19.64
N GLU A 176 -29.12 5.39 20.42
CA GLU A 176 -28.15 4.99 21.43
C GLU A 176 -28.81 4.08 22.47
N LYS A 177 -28.13 3.00 22.83
CA LYS A 177 -28.59 2.09 23.88
C LYS A 177 -28.49 2.81 25.24
N ASP A 178 -29.60 2.93 25.96
CA ASP A 178 -29.57 3.41 27.34
C ASP A 178 -28.94 2.36 28.24
N VAL A 179 -27.81 2.72 28.82
CA VAL A 179 -26.96 1.88 29.69
C VAL A 179 -26.89 2.46 31.10
N SER A 180 -27.74 3.45 31.40
CA SER A 180 -27.83 4.08 32.71
C SER A 180 -28.23 3.08 33.79
N GLY A 181 -27.51 3.06 34.90
CA GLY A 181 -27.77 2.14 36.02
C GLY A 181 -27.35 0.69 35.79
N GLN A 182 -26.80 0.34 34.63
CA GLN A 182 -26.21 -0.97 34.38
C GLN A 182 -24.76 -1.02 34.90
N PRO A 183 -24.30 -2.16 35.44
CA PRO A 183 -22.88 -2.35 35.73
C PRO A 183 -22.07 -2.30 34.42
N PRO A 184 -20.79 -1.85 34.45
CA PRO A 184 -19.97 -1.86 33.26
C PRO A 184 -19.80 -3.29 32.72
N ARG A 185 -19.86 -3.41 31.40
CA ARG A 185 -19.66 -4.64 30.64
C ARG A 185 -18.70 -4.32 29.51
N ILE A 186 -17.42 -4.42 29.82
CA ILE A 186 -16.33 -3.94 28.97
C ILE A 186 -15.89 -5.07 28.04
N GLY A 187 -15.83 -4.79 26.74
CA GLY A 187 -15.13 -5.62 25.77
C GLY A 187 -13.78 -5.01 25.44
N VAL A 188 -12.72 -5.82 25.45
CA VAL A 188 -11.36 -5.38 25.10
C VAL A 188 -10.90 -6.11 23.84
N PHE A 189 -10.58 -5.37 22.78
CA PHE A 189 -10.12 -5.92 21.51
C PHE A 189 -8.68 -5.48 21.26
N VAL A 190 -7.73 -6.40 21.40
CA VAL A 190 -6.30 -6.11 21.29
C VAL A 190 -5.81 -6.41 19.87
N CYS A 191 -5.42 -5.37 19.13
CA CYS A 191 -4.92 -5.54 17.77
C CYS A 191 -3.54 -6.20 17.77
N HIS A 192 -3.39 -7.31 17.03
CA HIS A 192 -2.11 -8.00 16.87
C HIS A 192 -1.26 -7.39 15.73
N CYS A 193 -1.88 -6.92 14.64
CA CYS A 193 -1.25 -6.29 13.46
C CYS A 193 0.16 -6.82 13.08
N GLY A 194 0.33 -8.15 13.02
CA GLY A 194 1.59 -8.80 12.64
C GLY A 194 2.81 -8.29 13.41
N LYS A 195 3.91 -8.00 12.70
CA LYS A 195 5.15 -7.49 13.31
C LYS A 195 5.05 -6.04 13.83
N ASN A 196 4.04 -5.27 13.42
CA ASN A 196 3.93 -3.87 13.83
C ASN A 196 3.58 -3.72 15.32
N ILE A 197 2.72 -4.60 15.85
CA ILE A 197 2.34 -4.61 17.27
C ILE A 197 2.85 -5.88 17.93
N GLY A 198 2.55 -7.06 17.39
CA GLY A 198 3.00 -8.36 17.91
C GLY A 198 4.53 -8.54 17.92
N GLY A 199 5.28 -7.73 17.15
CA GLY A 199 6.74 -7.71 17.19
C GLY A 199 7.33 -6.96 18.40
N VAL A 200 6.52 -6.21 19.15
CA VAL A 200 6.95 -5.37 20.28
C VAL A 200 6.22 -5.74 21.57
N VAL A 201 4.94 -6.08 21.48
CA VAL A 201 4.06 -6.40 22.60
C VAL A 201 3.64 -7.86 22.50
N ASP A 202 3.67 -8.59 23.62
CA ASP A 202 3.03 -9.90 23.72
C ASP A 202 1.50 -9.71 23.79
N VAL A 203 0.90 -9.56 22.61
CA VAL A 203 -0.52 -9.28 22.43
C VAL A 203 -1.42 -10.36 23.06
N PRO A 204 -1.15 -11.67 22.89
CA PRO A 204 -1.89 -12.72 23.61
C PRO A 204 -1.87 -12.54 25.14
N SER A 205 -0.70 -12.25 25.73
CA SER A 205 -0.59 -12.02 27.18
C SER A 205 -1.35 -10.77 27.63
N VAL A 206 -1.38 -9.71 26.83
CA VAL A 206 -2.17 -8.50 27.12
C VAL A 206 -3.67 -8.79 27.09
N ALA A 207 -4.14 -9.54 26.09
CA ALA A 207 -5.54 -9.93 26.01
C ALA A 207 -5.94 -10.81 27.20
N GLU A 208 -5.09 -11.77 27.59
CA GLU A 208 -5.34 -12.62 28.77
C GLU A 208 -5.33 -11.82 30.08
N TYR A 209 -4.39 -10.89 30.23
CA TYR A 209 -4.37 -9.98 31.38
C TYR A 209 -5.66 -9.14 31.44
N ALA A 210 -6.12 -8.60 30.30
CA ALA A 210 -7.33 -7.80 30.23
C ALA A 210 -8.56 -8.57 30.74
N ARG A 211 -8.66 -9.89 30.49
CA ARG A 211 -9.75 -10.74 31.02
C ARG A 211 -9.81 -10.78 32.54
N THR A 212 -8.71 -10.51 33.23
CA THR A 212 -8.66 -10.51 34.70
C THR A 212 -9.09 -9.20 35.33
N LEU A 213 -9.26 -8.14 34.53
CA LEU A 213 -9.61 -6.81 35.03
C LEU A 213 -11.10 -6.73 35.42
N PRO A 214 -11.43 -5.93 36.45
CA PRO A 214 -12.82 -5.71 36.85
C PRO A 214 -13.69 -5.26 35.69
N ASP A 215 -14.92 -5.79 35.65
CA ASP A 215 -15.96 -5.45 34.68
C ASP A 215 -15.66 -5.78 33.19
N VAL A 216 -14.52 -6.39 32.90
CA VAL A 216 -14.21 -6.95 31.57
C VAL A 216 -14.94 -8.28 31.41
N VAL A 217 -15.93 -8.30 30.52
CA VAL A 217 -16.75 -9.49 30.24
C VAL A 217 -16.29 -10.23 28.99
N TYR A 218 -15.50 -9.57 28.15
CA TYR A 218 -14.91 -10.16 26.95
C TYR A 218 -13.55 -9.53 26.66
N ALA A 219 -12.57 -10.35 26.32
CA ALA A 219 -11.35 -9.86 25.68
C ALA A 219 -10.81 -10.88 24.68
N GLU A 220 -10.43 -10.39 23.50
CA GLU A 220 -9.76 -11.15 22.45
C GLU A 220 -8.59 -10.35 21.88
N ASP A 221 -7.61 -11.06 21.32
CA ASP A 221 -6.73 -10.48 20.32
C ASP A 221 -7.20 -10.82 18.91
N ASN A 222 -7.05 -9.89 17.97
CA ASN A 222 -7.44 -10.08 16.58
C ASN A 222 -6.43 -9.46 15.61
N LEU A 223 -6.36 -10.02 14.41
CA LEU A 223 -5.56 -9.46 13.33
C LEU A 223 -6.33 -8.31 12.68
N TYR A 224 -5.67 -7.16 12.56
CA TYR A 224 -6.19 -5.98 11.84
C TYR A 224 -7.55 -5.50 12.36
N THR A 225 -7.63 -5.06 13.62
CA THR A 225 -8.88 -4.51 14.22
C THR A 225 -9.55 -3.42 13.37
N CYS A 226 -8.78 -2.70 12.55
CA CYS A 226 -9.29 -1.66 11.66
C CYS A 226 -9.94 -2.20 10.36
N SER A 227 -9.81 -3.48 10.03
CA SER A 227 -10.37 -4.06 8.81
C SER A 227 -11.89 -4.19 8.89
N SER A 228 -12.57 -4.14 7.74
CA SER A 228 -14.04 -4.13 7.70
C SER A 228 -14.67 -5.42 8.26
N ASP A 229 -14.04 -6.56 8.00
CA ASP A 229 -14.39 -7.87 8.54
C ASP A 229 -14.25 -7.92 10.07
N THR A 230 -13.17 -7.35 10.62
CA THR A 230 -12.97 -7.31 12.07
C THR A 230 -13.91 -6.32 12.75
N GLN A 231 -14.18 -5.17 12.12
CA GLN A 231 -15.20 -4.22 12.61
C GLN A 231 -16.59 -4.86 12.67
N GLU A 232 -16.94 -5.70 11.69
CA GLU A 232 -18.19 -6.48 11.70
C GLU A 232 -18.21 -7.51 12.83
N ARG A 233 -17.10 -8.22 13.05
CA ARG A 233 -16.96 -9.13 14.19
C ARG A 233 -17.12 -8.42 15.52
N ILE A 234 -16.51 -7.24 15.70
CA ILE A 234 -16.66 -6.43 16.92
C ILE A 234 -18.13 -6.07 17.15
N ARG A 235 -18.87 -5.67 16.10
CA ARG A 235 -20.33 -5.43 16.20
C ARG A 235 -21.07 -6.66 16.71
N GLN A 236 -20.77 -7.84 16.16
CA GLN A 236 -21.39 -9.10 16.59
C GLN A 236 -21.06 -9.44 18.05
N ILE A 237 -19.81 -9.26 18.48
CA ILE A 237 -19.40 -9.51 19.87
C ILE A 237 -20.06 -8.53 20.84
N ILE A 238 -20.24 -7.26 20.45
CA ILE A 238 -20.97 -6.27 21.25
C ILE A 238 -22.39 -6.75 21.53
N GLU A 239 -23.06 -7.30 20.53
CA GLU A 239 -24.41 -7.86 20.67
C GLU A 239 -24.40 -9.18 21.46
N GLU A 240 -23.52 -10.13 21.13
CA GLU A 240 -23.43 -11.47 21.74
C GLU A 240 -23.13 -11.41 23.24
N HIS A 241 -22.20 -10.55 23.64
CA HIS A 241 -21.78 -10.40 25.04
C HIS A 241 -22.51 -9.28 25.77
N ASP A 242 -23.50 -8.64 25.14
CA ASP A 242 -24.24 -7.51 25.70
C ASP A 242 -23.29 -6.43 26.25
N LEU A 243 -22.27 -6.08 25.46
CA LEU A 243 -21.27 -5.09 25.86
C LEU A 243 -21.92 -3.71 25.95
N ASN A 244 -21.49 -2.92 26.93
CA ASN A 244 -21.88 -1.52 27.03
C ASN A 244 -20.68 -0.56 26.98
N ARG A 245 -19.45 -1.07 26.96
CA ARG A 245 -18.21 -0.30 26.76
C ARG A 245 -17.25 -1.10 25.90
N VAL A 246 -16.50 -0.42 25.04
CA VAL A 246 -15.43 -0.96 24.18
C VAL A 246 -14.26 0.00 24.18
#